data_AF-A0A6C0H0A4-F1
#
_entry.id   AF-A0A6C0H0A4-F1
#
_cell.length_a   1.000
_cell.length_b   1.000
_cell.length_c   1.000
_cell.angle_alpha   90.00
_cell.angle_beta   90.00
_cell.angle_gamma   90.00
#
_symmetry.space_group_name_H-M   'P 1'
#
loop_
_entity.id
_entity.type
_entity.pdbx_description
1 polymer ?
#
loop_
_entity_poly.entity_id
_entity_poly.type
_entity_poly.pdbx_seq_one_letter_code
_entity_poly.pdbx_strand_id
1 'polypeptide(L)'
;MSINILYDLVIEYGYFIRKNNKDGLESWNEIKKIIPPIPIIWTDKSKLFYEQLSSIGVNTFESSEEAKMSKPEWERHHYLLQHGRIIQKNPEGNLVRLLQIAYNTGQFKYELEKEIYPKEQLQYYIINELNKIYTFLQSEIEFPRELIEGIKGLLSKKGGSKKNKSIDYYLNNYIDNYVI
;
A
#
# COMPACT_ATOMS: atom_id res chain seq x y z
N MET A 1 1.18 -20.78 6.90
CA MET A 1 0.10 -19.79 6.75
C MET A 1 0.55 -18.82 5.65
N SER A 2 -0.28 -18.55 4.65
CA SER A 2 0.14 -17.88 3.40
C SER A 2 0.53 -16.41 3.62
N ILE A 3 1.53 -15.95 2.86
CA ILE A 3 1.94 -14.54 2.78
C ILE A 3 0.80 -13.58 2.47
N ASN A 4 -0.24 -14.06 1.79
CA ASN A 4 -1.44 -13.28 1.50
C ASN A 4 -2.10 -12.77 2.80
N ILE A 5 -2.18 -13.61 3.83
CA ILE A 5 -2.75 -13.23 5.12
C ILE A 5 -1.90 -12.15 5.79
N LEU A 6 -0.58 -12.26 5.69
CA LEU A 6 0.31 -11.27 6.26
C LEU A 6 0.20 -9.91 5.55
N TYR A 7 0.13 -9.94 4.22
CA TYR A 7 -0.04 -8.77 3.39
C TYR A 7 -1.35 -8.04 3.73
N ASP A 8 -2.47 -8.76 3.79
CA ASP A 8 -3.78 -8.19 4.15
C ASP A 8 -3.81 -7.62 5.56
N LEU A 9 -3.16 -8.28 6.52
CA LEU A 9 -3.03 -7.78 7.89
C LEU A 9 -2.27 -6.45 7.95
N VAL A 10 -1.22 -6.29 7.14
CA VAL A 10 -0.44 -5.04 7.08
C VAL A 10 -1.22 -3.93 6.35
N ILE A 11 -2.05 -4.27 5.34
CA ILE A 11 -3.01 -3.32 4.74
C ILE A 11 -3.96 -2.79 5.81
N GLU A 12 -4.61 -3.67 6.57
CA GLU A 12 -5.56 -3.24 7.59
C GLU A 12 -4.89 -2.40 8.69
N TYR A 13 -3.62 -2.69 9.00
CA TYR A 13 -2.82 -1.85 9.89
C TYR A 13 -2.58 -0.45 9.32
N GLY A 14 -2.11 -0.34 8.08
CA GLY A 14 -1.89 0.94 7.42
C GLY A 14 -3.15 1.79 7.40
N TYR A 15 -4.29 1.16 7.07
CA TYR A 15 -5.61 1.78 7.14
C TYR A 15 -5.92 2.30 8.55
N PHE A 16 -5.74 1.46 9.57
CA PHE A 16 -5.98 1.85 10.96
C PHE A 16 -5.11 3.02 11.40
N ILE A 17 -3.81 3.00 11.09
CA ILE A 17 -2.88 4.10 11.45
C ILE A 17 -3.36 5.41 10.84
N ARG A 18 -3.68 5.40 9.54
CA ARG A 18 -4.13 6.61 8.85
C ARG A 18 -5.48 7.09 9.36
N LYS A 19 -6.44 6.19 9.55
CA LYS A 19 -7.77 6.50 10.08
C LYS A 19 -7.76 7.17 11.45
N ASN A 20 -6.76 6.86 12.28
CA ASN A 20 -6.62 7.42 13.62
C ASN A 20 -5.63 8.59 13.68
N ASN A 21 -5.23 9.14 12.53
CA ASN A 21 -4.26 10.24 12.42
C ASN A 21 -2.94 9.98 13.19
N LYS A 22 -2.51 8.71 13.25
CA LYS A 22 -1.24 8.32 13.87
C LYS A 22 -0.08 8.57 12.91
N ASP A 23 1.12 8.73 13.45
CA ASP A 23 2.33 8.90 12.64
C ASP A 23 2.60 7.64 11.81
N GLY A 24 2.57 7.81 10.49
CA GLY A 24 2.73 6.73 9.54
C GLY A 24 4.15 6.15 9.52
N LEU A 25 5.17 6.99 9.66
CA LEU A 25 6.57 6.59 9.60
C LEU A 25 6.99 5.88 10.90
N GLU A 26 6.62 6.43 12.04
CA GLU A 26 6.85 5.82 13.36
C GLU A 26 6.20 4.44 13.43
N SER A 27 4.91 4.36 13.04
CA SER A 27 4.15 3.09 13.09
C SER A 27 4.71 2.04 12.13
N TRP A 28 5.23 2.44 10.97
CA TRP A 28 5.93 1.54 10.05
C TRP A 28 7.25 1.05 10.64
N ASN A 29 8.04 1.95 11.24
CA ASN A 29 9.32 1.62 11.84
C ASN A 29 9.21 0.62 12.99
N GLU A 30 8.08 0.58 13.71
CA GLU A 30 7.81 -0.46 14.70
C GLU A 30 7.66 -1.85 14.09
N ILE A 31 6.85 -2.00 13.04
CA ILE A 31 6.63 -3.28 12.37
C ILE A 31 7.91 -3.74 11.65
N LYS A 32 8.61 -2.80 10.99
CA LYS A 32 9.85 -3.06 10.27
C LYS A 32 10.90 -3.78 11.12
N LYS A 33 10.96 -3.52 12.43
CA LYS A 33 11.94 -4.12 13.36
C LYS A 33 11.81 -5.64 13.49
N ILE A 34 10.62 -6.20 13.22
CA ILE A 34 10.36 -7.63 13.40
C ILE A 34 10.29 -8.39 12.07
N ILE A 35 10.34 -7.70 10.94
CA ILE A 35 10.30 -8.31 9.61
C ILE A 35 11.74 -8.65 9.19
N PRO A 36 12.08 -9.92 8.94
CA PRO A 36 13.38 -10.29 8.40
C PRO A 36 13.49 -9.80 6.93
N PRO A 37 14.69 -9.37 6.48
CA PRO A 37 14.92 -8.92 5.11
C PRO A 37 15.03 -10.11 4.15
N ILE A 38 13.98 -10.92 4.05
CA ILE A 38 13.91 -12.09 3.16
C ILE A 38 13.90 -11.58 1.71
N PRO A 39 14.86 -11.99 0.85
CA PRO A 39 14.86 -11.64 -0.57
C PRO A 39 13.59 -12.13 -1.27
N ILE A 40 13.06 -11.35 -2.19
CA ILE A 40 11.90 -11.70 -3.00
C ILE A 40 12.15 -11.28 -4.45
N ILE A 41 11.37 -11.82 -5.38
CA ILE A 41 11.47 -11.43 -6.78
C ILE A 41 10.24 -10.61 -7.16
N TRP A 42 10.46 -9.38 -7.60
CA TRP A 42 9.42 -8.52 -8.16
C TRP A 42 8.92 -9.06 -9.50
N THR A 43 7.62 -8.96 -9.77
CA THR A 43 7.10 -9.22 -11.13
C THR A 43 7.67 -8.21 -12.13
N ASP A 44 7.84 -8.61 -13.38
CA ASP A 44 8.31 -7.70 -14.43
C ASP A 44 7.33 -6.54 -14.66
N LYS A 45 6.03 -6.81 -14.57
CA LYS A 45 4.98 -5.79 -14.66
C LYS A 45 5.20 -4.69 -13.60
N SER A 46 5.48 -5.07 -12.36
CA SER A 46 5.57 -4.12 -11.26
C SER A 46 6.77 -3.15 -11.34
N LYS A 47 7.83 -3.55 -12.04
CA LYS A 47 9.02 -2.72 -12.27
C LYS A 47 8.71 -1.46 -13.10
N LEU A 48 7.62 -1.49 -13.89
CA LEU A 48 7.21 -0.39 -14.77
C LEU A 48 6.27 0.62 -14.08
N PHE A 49 5.75 0.30 -12.90
CA PHE A 49 4.68 1.09 -12.30
C PHE A 49 5.07 2.52 -11.95
N TYR A 50 6.33 2.78 -11.57
CA TYR A 50 6.74 4.15 -11.23
C TYR A 50 6.61 5.09 -12.43
N GLU A 51 7.14 4.67 -13.59
CA GLU A 51 7.10 5.46 -14.83
C GLU A 51 5.66 5.63 -15.30
N GLN A 52 4.87 4.56 -15.26
CA GLN A 52 3.47 4.58 -15.65
C GLN A 52 2.61 5.49 -14.76
N LEU A 53 2.78 5.43 -13.43
CA LEU A 53 2.10 6.34 -12.49
C LEU A 53 2.50 7.80 -12.73
N SER A 54 3.77 8.06 -12.98
CA SER A 54 4.24 9.40 -13.34
C SER A 54 3.58 9.90 -14.62
N SER A 55 3.43 9.04 -15.64
CA SER A 55 2.82 9.40 -16.93
C SER A 55 1.33 9.77 -16.85
N ILE A 56 0.61 9.27 -15.84
CA ILE A 56 -0.81 9.60 -15.59
C ILE A 56 -0.99 10.75 -14.57
N GLY A 57 0.06 11.54 -14.37
CA GLY A 57 0.02 12.75 -13.55
C GLY A 57 0.07 12.49 -12.04
N VAL A 58 0.57 11.34 -11.57
CA VAL A 58 0.87 11.17 -10.16
C VAL A 58 2.12 12.00 -9.82
N ASN A 59 1.99 12.89 -8.84
CA ASN A 59 3.07 13.75 -8.38
C ASN A 59 4.25 12.92 -7.87
N THR A 60 5.47 13.20 -8.36
CA THR A 60 6.70 12.46 -8.04
C THR A 60 7.59 13.16 -7.01
N PHE A 61 7.22 14.34 -6.51
CA PHE A 61 8.02 15.09 -5.55
C PHE A 61 8.04 14.42 -4.17
N GLU A 62 9.10 14.69 -3.39
CA GLU A 62 9.34 14.04 -2.11
C GLU A 62 8.66 14.76 -0.94
N SER A 63 8.18 15.99 -1.13
CA SER A 63 7.47 16.78 -0.12
C SER A 63 6.34 17.63 -0.70
N SER A 64 5.41 18.06 0.15
CA SER A 64 4.33 18.99 -0.21
C SER A 64 4.85 20.35 -0.67
N GLU A 65 5.96 20.79 -0.05
CA GLU A 65 6.64 22.05 -0.33
C GLU A 65 7.26 22.03 -1.73
N GLU A 66 7.98 20.96 -2.08
CA GLU A 66 8.52 20.75 -3.44
C GLU A 66 7.40 20.72 -4.48
N ALA A 67 6.29 20.03 -4.16
CA ALA A 67 5.13 19.93 -5.02
C ALA A 67 4.28 21.20 -5.08
N LYS A 68 4.54 22.19 -4.21
CA LYS A 68 3.73 23.41 -4.05
C LYS A 68 2.24 23.11 -3.90
N MET A 69 1.90 22.05 -3.17
CA MET A 69 0.53 21.57 -2.99
C MET A 69 0.17 21.42 -1.52
N SER A 70 -1.12 21.28 -1.22
CA SER A 70 -1.56 21.06 0.15
C SER A 70 -1.07 19.70 0.67
N LYS A 71 -0.86 19.57 1.99
CA LYS A 71 -0.45 18.29 2.59
C LYS A 71 -1.42 17.13 2.26
N PRO A 72 -2.75 17.28 2.38
CA PRO A 72 -3.69 16.20 2.02
C PRO A 72 -3.56 15.78 0.55
N GLU A 73 -3.48 16.76 -0.36
CA GLU A 73 -3.29 16.50 -1.78
C GLU A 73 -1.97 15.78 -2.07
N TRP A 74 -0.89 16.20 -1.41
CA TRP A 74 0.40 15.53 -1.52
C TRP A 74 0.36 14.10 -1.00
N GLU A 75 -0.20 13.87 0.20
CA GLU A 75 -0.31 12.55 0.81
C GLU A 75 -1.10 11.58 -0.09
N ARG A 76 -2.15 12.08 -0.76
CA ARG A 76 -2.93 11.36 -1.75
C ARG A 76 -2.07 10.81 -2.90
N HIS A 77 -1.30 11.69 -3.53
CA HIS A 77 -0.37 11.29 -4.61
C HIS A 77 0.74 10.40 -4.08
N HIS A 78 1.26 10.72 -2.89
CA HIS A 78 2.35 10.01 -2.26
C HIS A 78 2.00 8.53 -2.07
N TYR A 79 0.87 8.21 -1.42
CA TYR A 79 0.51 6.81 -1.15
C TYR A 79 0.26 6.01 -2.42
N LEU A 80 -0.31 6.62 -3.46
CA LEU A 80 -0.44 5.97 -4.76
C LEU A 80 0.94 5.71 -5.39
N LEU A 81 1.81 6.72 -5.43
CA LEU A 81 3.16 6.64 -6.01
C LEU A 81 4.03 5.56 -5.35
N GLN A 82 3.86 5.32 -4.04
CA GLN A 82 4.66 4.32 -3.31
C GLN A 82 4.56 2.91 -3.91
N HIS A 83 3.46 2.56 -4.59
CA HIS A 83 3.30 1.24 -5.24
C HIS A 83 4.33 1.01 -6.37
N GLY A 84 4.79 2.07 -7.04
CA GLY A 84 5.89 1.99 -8.02
C GLY A 84 7.24 2.41 -7.45
N ARG A 85 7.26 3.47 -6.64
CA ARG A 85 8.51 4.08 -6.15
C ARG A 85 9.32 3.16 -5.24
N ILE A 86 8.66 2.34 -4.42
CA ILE A 86 9.34 1.37 -3.56
C ILE A 86 10.13 0.37 -4.40
N ILE A 87 9.54 -0.13 -5.49
CA ILE A 87 10.15 -1.12 -6.37
C ILE A 87 11.33 -0.48 -7.13
N GLN A 88 11.10 0.70 -7.71
CA GLN A 88 12.14 1.46 -8.42
C GLN A 88 13.37 1.72 -7.52
N LYS A 89 13.16 2.14 -6.28
CA LYS A 89 14.26 2.42 -5.33
C LYS A 89 14.86 1.15 -4.69
N ASN A 90 14.27 -0.02 -4.89
CA ASN A 90 14.71 -1.28 -4.28
C ASN A 90 14.63 -2.45 -5.28
N PRO A 91 15.43 -2.45 -6.35
CA PRO A 91 15.30 -3.41 -7.46
C PRO A 91 15.51 -4.87 -7.05
N GLU A 92 16.34 -5.14 -6.05
CA GLU A 92 16.62 -6.50 -5.54
C GLU A 92 15.42 -7.13 -4.81
N GLY A 93 14.49 -6.32 -4.31
CA GLY A 93 13.31 -6.78 -3.59
C GLY A 93 13.58 -7.43 -2.23
N ASN A 94 12.72 -7.15 -1.26
CA ASN A 94 12.66 -7.94 -0.04
C ASN A 94 11.28 -7.82 0.64
N LEU A 95 11.03 -8.73 1.57
CA LEU A 95 9.78 -8.81 2.32
C LEU A 95 9.44 -7.48 3.03
N VAL A 96 10.44 -6.80 3.60
CA VAL A 96 10.22 -5.50 4.27
C VAL A 96 9.62 -4.50 3.29
N ARG A 97 10.13 -4.44 2.06
CA ARG A 97 9.61 -3.54 1.01
C ARG A 97 8.24 -3.97 0.49
N LEU A 98 7.99 -5.26 0.33
CA LEU A 98 6.66 -5.76 -0.05
C LEU A 98 5.61 -5.38 0.99
N LEU A 99 5.91 -5.59 2.27
CA LEU A 99 5.00 -5.20 3.36
C LEU A 99 4.91 -3.68 3.53
N GLN A 100 5.92 -2.91 3.11
CA GLN A 100 5.82 -1.46 3.03
C GLN A 100 4.81 -1.01 1.97
N ILE A 101 4.75 -1.71 0.82
CA ILE A 101 3.71 -1.47 -0.20
C ILE A 101 2.34 -1.78 0.41
N ALA A 102 2.16 -2.94 1.05
CA ALA A 102 0.91 -3.30 1.75
C ALA A 102 0.47 -2.23 2.76
N TYR A 103 1.41 -1.72 3.55
CA TYR A 103 1.14 -0.68 4.53
C TYR A 103 0.65 0.61 3.86
N ASN A 104 1.31 1.06 2.80
CA ASN A 104 0.90 2.24 2.03
C ASN A 104 -0.43 2.02 1.29
N THR A 105 -0.71 0.80 0.81
CA THR A 105 -2.03 0.41 0.28
C THR A 105 -3.13 0.62 1.31
N GLY A 106 -2.88 0.27 2.58
CA GLY A 106 -3.78 0.54 3.69
C GLY A 106 -4.03 2.03 3.92
N GLN A 107 -2.97 2.84 3.92
CA GLN A 107 -3.09 4.29 4.08
C GLN A 107 -3.85 4.93 2.90
N PHE A 108 -3.54 4.50 1.67
CA PHE A 108 -4.24 4.88 0.46
C PHE A 108 -5.73 4.53 0.51
N LYS A 109 -6.08 3.33 0.99
CA LYS A 109 -7.47 2.89 1.16
C LYS A 109 -8.30 3.87 1.99
N TYR A 110 -7.71 4.48 3.03
CA TYR A 110 -8.43 5.47 3.83
C TYR A 110 -8.54 6.83 3.11
N GLU A 111 -7.53 7.23 2.33
CA GLU A 111 -7.63 8.46 1.52
C GLU A 111 -8.68 8.34 0.42
N LEU A 112 -8.91 7.14 -0.15
CA LEU A 112 -10.05 6.85 -1.03
C LEU A 112 -11.42 7.12 -0.39
N GLU A 113 -11.54 7.05 0.94
CA GLU A 113 -12.82 7.32 1.62
C GLU A 113 -13.12 8.83 1.74
N LYS A 114 -12.12 9.70 1.60
CA LYS A 114 -12.23 11.13 1.86
C LYS A 114 -12.43 11.99 0.63
N GLU A 115 -11.87 11.58 -0.50
CA GLU A 115 -11.75 12.44 -1.67
C GLU A 115 -12.02 11.71 -2.99
N ILE A 116 -12.32 12.52 -4.01
CA ILE A 116 -12.44 12.07 -5.39
C ILE A 116 -11.06 12.17 -6.04
N TYR A 117 -10.56 11.02 -6.50
CA TYR A 117 -9.34 10.95 -7.29
C TYR A 117 -9.63 11.20 -8.78
N PRO A 118 -8.63 11.64 -9.55
CA PRO A 118 -8.72 11.62 -11.01
C PRO A 118 -9.07 10.22 -11.53
N LYS A 119 -9.99 10.16 -12.50
CA LYS A 119 -10.52 8.91 -13.05
C LYS A 119 -9.41 8.01 -13.59
N GLU A 120 -8.45 8.60 -14.28
CA GLU A 120 -7.31 7.90 -14.89
C GLU A 120 -6.44 7.20 -13.84
N GLN A 121 -6.22 7.85 -12.69
CA GLN A 121 -5.42 7.29 -11.59
C GLN A 121 -6.11 6.11 -10.92
N LEU A 122 -7.42 6.20 -10.72
CA LEU A 122 -8.20 5.09 -10.16
C LEU A 122 -8.35 3.93 -11.13
N GLN A 123 -8.62 4.22 -12.40
CA GLN A 123 -8.65 3.19 -13.44
C GLN A 123 -7.32 2.45 -13.52
N TYR A 124 -6.22 3.19 -13.50
CA TYR A 124 -4.89 2.59 -13.45
C TYR A 124 -4.70 1.70 -12.22
N TYR A 125 -5.12 2.16 -11.03
CA TYR A 125 -5.04 1.38 -9.79
C TYR A 125 -5.81 0.05 -9.89
N ILE A 126 -7.02 0.10 -10.44
CA ILE A 126 -7.93 -1.05 -10.58
C ILE A 126 -7.41 -2.04 -11.62
N ILE A 127 -7.11 -1.56 -12.84
CA ILE A 127 -6.66 -2.41 -13.96
C ILE A 127 -5.34 -3.10 -13.63
N ASN A 128 -4.47 -2.43 -12.87
CA ASN A 128 -3.19 -3.02 -12.46
C ASN A 128 -3.26 -3.78 -11.14
N GLU A 129 -4.43 -3.85 -10.50
CA GLU A 129 -4.65 -4.58 -9.26
C GLU A 129 -3.60 -4.24 -8.19
N LEU A 130 -3.29 -2.94 -8.04
CA LEU A 130 -2.20 -2.47 -7.16
C LEU A 130 -2.43 -2.77 -5.68
N ASN A 131 -3.62 -3.21 -5.30
CA ASN A 131 -3.95 -3.69 -3.96
C ASN A 131 -3.63 -5.17 -3.72
N LYS A 132 -3.23 -5.92 -4.75
CA LYS A 132 -3.06 -7.38 -4.67
C LYS A 132 -1.59 -7.73 -4.60
N ILE A 133 -1.25 -8.69 -3.75
CA ILE A 133 0.13 -9.13 -3.55
C ILE A 133 0.75 -9.76 -4.81
N TYR A 134 -0.01 -10.56 -5.56
CA TYR A 134 0.47 -11.22 -6.78
C TYR A 134 0.84 -10.22 -7.88
N THR A 135 0.39 -8.97 -7.79
CA THR A 135 0.82 -7.88 -8.65
C THR A 135 2.31 -7.61 -8.49
N PHE A 136 2.85 -7.80 -7.29
CA PHE A 136 4.23 -7.45 -6.94
C PHE A 136 5.15 -8.66 -6.81
N LEU A 137 4.63 -9.81 -6.36
CA LEU A 137 5.44 -10.98 -6.00
C LEU A 137 5.36 -12.08 -7.07
N GLN A 138 6.50 -12.48 -7.65
CA GLN A 138 6.56 -13.50 -8.70
C GLN A 138 6.37 -14.94 -8.19
N SER A 139 6.83 -15.26 -6.98
CA SER A 139 6.80 -16.61 -6.43
C SER A 139 6.25 -16.62 -5.01
N GLU A 140 5.50 -17.67 -4.65
CA GLU A 140 5.09 -17.87 -3.27
C GLU A 140 6.30 -18.05 -2.36
N ILE A 141 6.22 -17.47 -1.17
CA ILE A 141 7.24 -17.59 -0.14
C ILE A 141 6.58 -18.12 1.12
N GLU A 142 7.16 -19.16 1.69
CA GLU A 142 6.76 -19.66 3.00
C GLU A 142 7.46 -18.87 4.10
N PHE A 143 6.70 -18.53 5.14
CA PHE A 143 7.20 -17.75 6.25
C PHE A 143 7.14 -18.54 7.56
N PRO A 144 8.13 -18.34 8.46
CA PRO A 144 8.06 -18.89 9.81
C PRO A 144 6.78 -18.45 10.49
N ARG A 145 6.12 -19.39 11.17
CA ARG A 145 4.85 -19.13 11.85
C ARG A 145 5.00 -18.05 12.93
N GLU A 146 6.15 -18.02 13.58
CA GLU A 146 6.52 -17.09 14.65
C GLU A 146 6.48 -15.64 14.18
N LEU A 147 6.93 -15.37 12.94
CA LEU A 147 6.88 -14.03 12.35
C LEU A 147 5.43 -13.55 12.22
N ILE A 148 4.55 -14.42 11.72
CA ILE A 148 3.14 -14.12 11.49
C ILE A 148 2.44 -13.85 12.83
N GLU A 149 2.68 -14.69 13.84
CA GLU A 149 2.10 -14.51 15.17
C GLU A 149 2.65 -13.27 15.87
N GLY A 150 3.93 -12.95 15.69
CA GLY A 150 4.53 -11.70 16.17
C GLY A 150 3.85 -10.45 15.59
N ILE A 151 3.59 -10.45 14.27
CA ILE A 151 2.89 -9.36 13.60
C ILE A 151 1.44 -9.28 14.10
N LYS A 152 0.69 -10.40 14.13
CA LYS A 152 -0.67 -10.42 14.69
C LYS A 152 -0.74 -9.91 16.13
N GLY A 153 0.23 -10.27 16.97
CA GLY A 153 0.33 -9.82 18.35
C GLY A 153 0.52 -8.30 18.48
N LEU A 154 1.26 -7.68 17.56
CA LEU A 154 1.35 -6.22 17.49
C LEU A 154 0.03 -5.59 17.03
N LEU A 155 -0.61 -6.17 16.01
CA LEU A 155 -1.84 -5.64 15.42
C LEU A 155 -3.03 -5.71 16.38
N SER A 156 -3.15 -6.80 17.14
CA SER A 156 -4.25 -7.01 18.09
C SER A 156 -4.18 -6.04 19.27
N LYS A 157 -2.98 -5.75 19.79
CA LYS A 157 -2.76 -4.76 20.86
C LYS A 157 -3.18 -3.35 20.48
N LYS A 158 -3.18 -3.02 19.18
CA LYS A 158 -3.54 -1.68 18.69
C LYS A 158 -5.03 -1.50 18.38
N GLY A 159 -5.90 -2.50 18.66
CA GLY A 159 -7.36 -2.32 18.67
C GLY A 159 -8.07 -2.55 17.34
N GLY A 160 -7.46 -3.27 16.39
CA GLY A 160 -8.07 -3.57 15.10
C GLY A 160 -9.03 -4.76 15.15
N SER A 161 -10.29 -4.55 15.50
CA SER A 161 -11.35 -5.55 15.27
C SER A 161 -12.73 -4.91 15.04
N LYS A 162 -12.84 -4.16 13.94
CA LYS A 162 -14.12 -3.98 13.25
C LYS A 162 -13.91 -4.37 11.79
N LYS A 163 -14.84 -5.13 11.22
CA LYS A 163 -14.83 -5.45 9.78
C LYS A 163 -14.90 -4.13 9.01
N ASN A 164 -13.77 -3.68 8.47
CA ASN A 164 -13.73 -2.57 7.53
C ASN A 164 -14.19 -3.07 6.16
N LYS A 165 -14.79 -2.20 5.35
CA LYS A 165 -15.09 -2.54 3.96
C LYS A 165 -13.78 -2.81 3.22
N SER A 166 -13.77 -3.76 2.28
CA SER A 166 -12.58 -4.04 1.48
C SER A 166 -12.24 -2.84 0.60
N ILE A 167 -10.99 -2.73 0.14
CA ILE A 167 -10.64 -1.71 -0.85
C ILE A 167 -11.46 -1.88 -2.14
N ASP A 168 -11.72 -3.14 -2.54
CA ASP A 168 -12.54 -3.48 -3.71
C ASP A 168 -13.96 -2.91 -3.60
N TYR A 169 -14.54 -2.80 -2.39
CA TYR A 169 -15.84 -2.14 -2.20
C TYR A 169 -15.81 -0.67 -2.65
N TYR A 170 -14.77 0.08 -2.29
CA TYR A 170 -14.65 1.49 -2.65
C TYR A 170 -14.40 1.66 -4.15
N LEU A 171 -13.56 0.80 -4.71
CA LEU A 171 -13.25 0.81 -6.14
C LEU A 171 -14.48 0.48 -7.00
N ASN A 172 -15.28 -0.51 -6.61
CA ASN A 172 -16.49 -0.89 -7.35
C ASN A 172 -17.57 0.20 -7.31
N ASN A 173 -17.81 0.81 -6.13
CA ASN A 173 -18.72 1.95 -6.06
C ASN A 173 -18.25 3.14 -6.91
N TYR A 174 -16.95 3.31 -7.11
CA TYR A 174 -16.44 4.36 -7.99
C TYR A 174 -16.71 4.04 -9.47
N ILE A 175 -16.49 2.80 -9.90
CA ILE A 175 -16.80 2.36 -11.27
C ILE A 175 -18.27 2.61 -11.57
N ASP A 176 -19.17 2.16 -10.69
CA ASP A 176 -20.62 2.24 -10.92
C ASP A 176 -21.15 3.68 -11.01
N ASN A 177 -20.50 4.63 -10.35
CA ASN A 177 -20.93 6.03 -10.31
C ASN A 177 -20.28 6.94 -11.38
N TYR A 178 -19.18 6.52 -12.01
CA TYR A 178 -18.36 7.39 -12.87
C TYR A 178 -17.89 6.75 -14.20
N VAL A 179 -18.29 5.51 -14.48
CA VAL A 179 -18.09 4.84 -15.77
C VAL A 179 -19.46 4.70 -16.46
N ILE A 180 -19.91 5.82 -17.05
CA ILE A 180 -20.88 5.86 -18.16
C ILE A 180 -20.12 6.32 -19.40
#